data_AF-A0A5N7B7D2-F1
#
_entry.id   AF-A0A5N7B7D2-F1
#
_cell.length_a   1.000
_cell.length_b   1.000
_cell.length_c   1.000
_cell.angle_alpha   90.00
_cell.angle_beta   90.00
_cell.angle_gamma   90.00
#
_symmetry.space_group_name_H-M   'P 1'
#
loop_
_entity.id
_entity.type
_entity.pdbx_description
1 polymer ?
#
loop_
_entity_poly.entity_id
_entity_poly.type
_entity_poly.pdbx_seq_one_letter_code
_entity_poly.pdbx_strand_id
1 'polypeptide(L)'
;MAWMHNVVHLPTFREQCNKFLENGEPVNKFWLPLYYAMLSMTVYSTLPDVLLEFGIDDPQPLYQRLHRMSIEALFAVNFMAVHSVYSVQTICMLIHVGHNVGESDLIVTLMGSGIRIAQSLGLHRLGPDRPDLLEDIVDPQELTRKLIDREIGKRVWWFMIRQDWLQIPFLNTYTIHASQFNTPMPNKCPEDPRYLVQDGSVVDCNDDTYTQGSYTAVLNHVSVLIWKMQDRMLTLGHPGQSQDGLVKLYEEVIHADSELKKIMKHMPRFYREDGVVDSQLPPHIAQQRQAAMMSMAHKFFTVHRHFHVASFRNPWFSLTKLSCLPIARRSLSSLLSLPDNEYTWIVRNMWTVNTHTVTITVALLFDELFSPSDDTKMFDSADIETLARHCSSSLQEMCTRSEIAKKGVKILDFLLELNDAVKRGVCEEFNLEQIIAHVKGDLPRQDASQTDPHSLDLFDDMEWPSPGINTWESILDFIGCTD
;
A
#
# COMPACT_ATOMS: atom_id res chain seq x y z
N MET A 1 -3.28 15.29 -2.42
CA MET A 1 -2.11 14.38 -2.57
C MET A 1 -1.24 14.29 -1.31
N ALA A 2 -0.94 15.37 -0.59
CA ALA A 2 0.07 15.30 0.47
C ALA A 2 -0.23 14.36 1.65
N TRP A 3 -1.51 14.07 1.90
CA TRP A 3 -1.91 13.07 2.88
C TRP A 3 -1.45 11.64 2.53
N MET A 4 -1.12 11.35 1.27
CA MET A 4 -0.66 10.02 0.83
C MET A 4 0.77 9.72 1.27
N HIS A 5 1.65 10.72 1.16
CA HIS A 5 3.07 10.57 1.47
C HIS A 5 3.38 11.05 2.89
N ASN A 6 2.83 12.19 3.30
CA ASN A 6 3.10 12.90 4.54
C ASN A 6 4.60 13.15 4.85
N VAL A 7 5.53 12.93 3.91
CA VAL A 7 6.97 13.17 4.11
C VAL A 7 7.45 14.59 3.82
N VAL A 8 6.62 15.43 3.19
CA VAL A 8 6.96 16.82 2.84
C VAL A 8 6.02 17.76 3.56
N HIS A 9 6.57 18.76 4.24
CA HIS A 9 5.81 19.86 4.80
C HIS A 9 5.48 20.88 3.70
N LEU A 10 4.24 20.88 3.23
CA LEU A 10 3.84 21.62 2.03
C LEU A 10 4.10 23.13 2.11
N PRO A 11 3.85 23.83 3.23
CA PRO A 11 4.13 25.27 3.31
C PRO A 11 5.60 25.60 3.10
N THR A 12 6.51 24.84 3.72
CA THR A 12 7.96 24.99 3.52
C THR A 12 8.36 24.69 2.09
N PHE A 13 7.82 23.61 1.50
CA PHE A 13 8.13 23.27 0.11
C PHE A 13 7.65 24.34 -0.88
N ARG A 14 6.45 24.91 -0.65
CA ARG A 14 5.92 26.01 -1.48
C ARG A 14 6.80 27.26 -1.40
N GLU A 15 7.27 27.62 -0.22
CA GLU A 15 8.21 28.73 -0.05
C GLU A 15 9.51 28.49 -0.84
N GLN A 16 10.04 27.26 -0.80
CA GLN A 16 11.22 26.86 -1.57
C GLN A 16 10.97 26.95 -3.09
N CYS A 17 9.80 26.53 -3.56
CA CYS A 17 9.40 26.67 -4.96
C CYS A 17 9.34 28.14 -5.39
N ASN A 18 8.74 29.02 -4.57
CA ASN A 18 8.64 30.45 -4.89
C ASN A 18 10.04 31.06 -5.03
N LYS A 19 10.95 30.78 -4.08
CA LYS A 19 12.35 31.24 -4.16
C LYS A 19 13.07 30.73 -5.39
N PHE A 20 12.84 29.47 -5.78
CA PHE A 20 13.42 28.88 -6.99
C PHE A 20 12.89 29.55 -8.26
N LEU A 21 11.59 29.81 -8.34
CA LEU A 21 10.97 30.46 -9.50
C LEU A 21 11.39 31.94 -9.64
N GLU A 22 11.63 32.62 -8.52
CA GLU A 22 12.09 34.02 -8.52
C GLU A 22 13.57 34.14 -8.90
N ASN A 23 14.43 33.28 -8.35
CA ASN A 23 15.88 33.45 -8.44
C ASN A 23 16.56 32.50 -9.44
N GLY A 24 15.86 31.46 -9.92
CA GLY A 24 16.40 30.42 -10.81
C GLY A 24 17.34 29.42 -10.13
N GLU A 25 17.61 29.56 -8.82
CA GLU A 25 18.53 28.70 -8.07
C GLU A 25 17.80 27.85 -7.03
N PRO A 26 18.05 26.51 -6.98
CA PRO A 26 17.40 25.66 -6.01
C PRO A 26 17.95 25.94 -4.61
N VAL A 27 17.09 25.83 -3.58
CA VAL A 27 17.48 26.07 -2.18
C VAL A 27 18.61 25.16 -1.70
N ASN A 28 18.74 23.99 -2.33
CA ASN A 28 19.84 23.04 -2.17
C ASN A 28 19.89 22.16 -3.43
N LYS A 29 21.07 21.74 -3.90
CA LYS A 29 21.19 20.76 -4.99
C LYS A 29 20.35 19.49 -4.77
N PHE A 30 20.21 19.02 -3.53
CA PHE A 30 19.40 17.84 -3.18
C PHE A 30 17.88 18.09 -3.23
N TRP A 31 17.44 19.35 -3.29
CA TRP A 31 16.03 19.71 -3.39
C TRP A 31 15.46 19.51 -4.81
N LEU A 32 16.28 19.71 -5.84
CA LEU A 32 15.83 19.61 -7.23
C LEU A 32 15.28 18.21 -7.61
N PRO A 33 15.89 17.09 -7.18
CA PRO A 33 15.29 15.76 -7.34
C PRO A 33 13.89 15.66 -6.71
N LEU A 34 13.70 16.18 -5.49
CA LEU A 34 12.41 16.21 -4.80
C LEU A 34 11.38 17.05 -5.57
N TYR A 35 11.81 18.19 -6.11
CA TYR A 35 10.95 19.04 -6.94
C TYR A 35 10.41 18.29 -8.16
N TYR A 36 11.27 17.59 -8.90
CA TYR A 36 10.83 16.78 -10.04
C TYR A 36 9.91 15.62 -9.63
N ALA A 37 10.17 14.94 -8.51
CA ALA A 37 9.30 13.88 -8.01
C ALA A 37 7.90 14.41 -7.64
N MET A 38 7.84 15.57 -6.96
CA MET A 38 6.59 16.24 -6.62
C MET A 38 5.79 16.64 -7.87
N LEU A 39 6.46 17.18 -8.89
CA LEU A 39 5.82 17.52 -10.17
C LEU A 39 5.33 16.26 -10.90
N SER A 40 6.14 15.21 -10.96
CA SER A 40 5.76 13.95 -11.60
C SER A 40 4.50 13.36 -10.96
N MET A 41 4.48 13.22 -9.62
CA MET A 41 3.31 12.74 -8.90
C MET A 41 2.09 13.65 -9.14
N THR A 42 2.29 14.97 -9.17
CA THR A 42 1.21 15.93 -9.41
C THR A 42 0.59 15.75 -10.78
N VAL A 43 1.39 15.70 -11.84
CA VAL A 43 0.91 15.49 -13.21
C VAL A 43 0.26 14.12 -13.37
N TYR A 44 0.84 13.08 -12.76
CA TYR A 44 0.27 11.72 -12.81
C TYR A 44 -1.12 11.63 -12.17
N SER A 45 -1.29 12.20 -10.98
CA SER A 45 -2.51 12.08 -10.19
C SER A 45 -3.60 13.11 -10.55
N THR A 46 -3.29 14.19 -11.24
CA THR A 46 -4.29 15.20 -11.60
C THR A 46 -5.20 14.69 -12.72
N LEU A 47 -6.49 15.07 -12.66
CA LEU A 47 -7.47 14.73 -13.69
C LEU A 47 -7.06 15.35 -15.04
N PRO A 48 -7.10 14.62 -16.17
CA PRO A 48 -6.68 15.14 -17.47
C PRO A 48 -7.36 16.45 -17.88
N ASP A 49 -8.67 16.58 -17.61
CA ASP A 49 -9.42 17.80 -17.93
C ASP A 49 -8.89 19.03 -17.19
N VAL A 50 -8.46 18.87 -15.94
CA VAL A 50 -7.83 19.94 -15.17
C VAL A 50 -6.46 20.28 -15.74
N LEU A 51 -5.68 19.28 -16.18
CA LEU A 51 -4.37 19.50 -16.80
C LEU A 51 -4.48 20.21 -18.16
N LEU A 52 -5.56 19.96 -18.91
CA LEU A 52 -5.85 20.64 -20.17
C LEU A 52 -6.03 22.16 -19.97
N GLU A 53 -6.62 22.59 -18.85
CA GLU A 53 -6.72 24.02 -18.49
C GLU A 53 -5.36 24.70 -18.33
N PHE A 54 -4.31 23.92 -18.01
CA PHE A 54 -2.92 24.39 -17.94
C PHE A 54 -2.14 24.15 -19.25
N GLY A 55 -2.80 23.73 -20.33
CA GLY A 55 -2.17 23.46 -21.63
C GLY A 55 -1.37 22.16 -21.69
N ILE A 56 -1.72 21.18 -20.85
CA ILE A 56 -1.09 19.85 -20.83
C ILE A 56 -2.08 18.84 -21.44
N ASP A 57 -2.00 18.67 -22.77
CA ASP A 57 -2.91 17.80 -23.53
C ASP A 57 -2.61 16.30 -23.31
N ASP A 58 -1.33 15.92 -23.38
CA ASP A 58 -0.87 14.55 -23.12
C ASP A 58 0.03 14.54 -21.86
N PRO A 59 -0.52 14.26 -20.68
CA PRO A 59 0.25 14.28 -19.44
C PRO A 59 1.20 13.09 -19.30
N GLN A 60 1.04 12.02 -20.10
CA GLN A 60 1.79 10.78 -19.89
C GLN A 60 3.30 10.93 -20.15
N PRO A 61 3.74 11.42 -21.31
CA PRO A 61 5.16 11.71 -21.55
C PRO A 61 5.73 12.69 -20.53
N LEU A 62 4.92 13.62 -20.03
CA LEU A 62 5.36 14.64 -19.08
C LEU A 62 5.66 14.05 -17.69
N TYR A 63 4.73 13.32 -17.07
CA TYR A 63 5.00 12.75 -15.73
C TYR A 63 6.13 11.72 -15.78
N GLN A 64 6.23 10.93 -16.85
CA GLN A 64 7.31 9.94 -17.04
C GLN A 64 8.66 10.64 -17.19
N ARG A 65 8.73 11.72 -17.96
CA ARG A 65 9.94 12.52 -18.10
C ARG A 65 10.34 13.15 -16.77
N LEU A 66 9.40 13.73 -16.02
CA LEU A 66 9.65 14.31 -14.70
C LEU A 66 10.13 13.27 -13.69
N HIS A 67 9.55 12.06 -13.70
CA HIS A 67 9.98 10.94 -12.87
C HIS A 67 11.44 10.57 -13.16
N ARG A 68 11.77 10.38 -14.44
CA ARG A 68 13.14 10.11 -14.88
C ARG A 68 14.11 11.24 -14.51
N MET A 69 13.71 12.50 -14.71
CA MET A 69 14.52 13.65 -14.31
C MET A 69 14.78 13.71 -12.81
N SER A 70 13.82 13.29 -11.98
CA SER A 70 14.02 13.16 -10.54
C SER A 70 15.10 12.14 -10.20
N ILE A 71 15.05 10.96 -10.81
CA ILE A 71 16.06 9.90 -10.63
C ILE A 71 17.43 10.38 -11.12
N GLU A 72 17.52 10.93 -12.33
CA GLU A 72 18.76 11.45 -12.91
C GLU A 72 19.38 12.55 -12.02
N ALA A 73 18.57 13.48 -11.54
CA ALA A 73 19.01 14.52 -10.63
C ALA A 73 19.49 13.94 -9.28
N LEU A 74 18.82 12.89 -8.77
CA LEU A 74 19.20 12.22 -7.52
C LEU A 74 20.59 11.58 -7.66
N PHE A 75 20.87 10.91 -8.78
CA PHE A 75 22.20 10.37 -9.08
C PHE A 75 23.24 11.47 -9.31
N ALA A 76 22.88 12.56 -10.00
CA ALA A 76 23.80 13.67 -10.27
C ALA A 76 24.32 14.36 -9.01
N VAL A 77 23.54 14.37 -7.92
CA VAL A 77 23.97 14.93 -6.62
C VAL A 77 24.75 13.93 -5.75
N ASN A 78 25.00 12.71 -6.27
CA ASN A 78 25.72 11.64 -5.58
C ASN A 78 25.12 11.28 -4.21
N PHE A 79 23.79 11.10 -4.18
CA PHE A 79 23.00 10.91 -2.95
C PHE A 79 23.46 9.74 -2.06
N MET A 80 24.07 8.71 -2.65
CA MET A 80 24.59 7.55 -1.91
C MET A 80 25.84 7.89 -1.09
N ALA A 81 26.66 8.84 -1.57
CA ALA A 81 27.87 9.28 -0.88
C ALA A 81 27.64 10.51 0.01
N VAL A 82 26.74 11.41 -0.40
CA VAL A 82 26.43 12.64 0.34
C VAL A 82 24.96 12.63 0.72
N HIS A 83 24.72 12.48 2.02
CA HIS A 83 23.38 12.24 2.55
C HIS A 83 22.62 13.54 2.79
N SER A 84 21.34 13.55 2.42
CA SER A 84 20.43 14.67 2.65
C SER A 84 19.01 14.16 2.90
N VAL A 85 18.28 14.83 3.80
CA VAL A 85 16.86 14.52 4.03
C VAL A 85 16.04 14.66 2.75
N TYR A 86 16.41 15.60 1.86
CA TYR A 86 15.74 15.77 0.58
C TYR A 86 15.88 14.54 -0.31
N SER A 87 17.05 13.88 -0.32
CA SER A 87 17.25 12.63 -1.06
C SER A 87 16.35 11.51 -0.54
N VAL A 88 16.19 11.41 0.78
CA VAL A 88 15.29 10.44 1.41
C VAL A 88 13.83 10.76 1.05
N GLN A 89 13.43 12.03 1.12
CA GLN A 89 12.10 12.47 0.70
C GLN A 89 11.85 12.19 -0.79
N THR A 90 12.84 12.41 -1.67
CA THR A 90 12.74 12.08 -3.09
C THR A 90 12.45 10.59 -3.28
N ILE A 91 13.20 9.71 -2.62
CA ILE A 91 12.98 8.26 -2.67
C ILE A 91 11.56 7.92 -2.19
N CYS A 92 11.11 8.50 -1.08
CA CYS A 92 9.74 8.31 -0.59
C CYS A 92 8.68 8.81 -1.58
N MET A 93 8.99 9.78 -2.44
CA MET A 93 8.05 10.31 -3.44
C MET A 93 8.02 9.48 -4.72
N LEU A 94 9.17 8.95 -5.15
CA LEU A 94 9.31 8.19 -6.40
C LEU A 94 8.40 6.95 -6.44
N ILE A 95 8.13 6.33 -5.29
CA ILE A 95 7.22 5.16 -5.16
C ILE A 95 5.81 5.41 -5.73
N HIS A 96 5.30 6.65 -5.67
CA HIS A 96 3.93 6.95 -6.06
C HIS A 96 3.69 6.83 -7.57
N VAL A 97 4.74 7.01 -8.37
CA VAL A 97 4.70 6.86 -9.84
C VAL A 97 5.44 5.60 -10.27
N GLY A 98 6.57 5.28 -9.64
CA GLY A 98 7.47 4.18 -10.02
C GLY A 98 6.78 2.83 -10.19
N HIS A 99 5.97 2.40 -9.22
CA HIS A 99 5.23 1.13 -9.33
C HIS A 99 4.22 1.13 -10.49
N ASN A 100 3.58 2.27 -10.76
CA ASN A 100 2.62 2.38 -11.86
C ASN A 100 3.32 2.32 -13.23
N VAL A 101 4.55 2.82 -13.35
CA VAL A 101 5.32 2.77 -14.61
C VAL A 101 6.17 1.50 -14.76
N GLY A 102 6.04 0.53 -13.84
CA GLY A 102 6.73 -0.76 -13.93
C GLY A 102 8.17 -0.77 -13.40
N GLU A 103 8.54 0.17 -12.53
CA GLU A 103 9.88 0.29 -11.95
C GLU A 103 9.96 -0.23 -10.50
N SER A 104 9.15 -1.22 -10.11
CA SER A 104 9.11 -1.72 -8.72
C SER A 104 10.49 -2.10 -8.16
N ASP A 105 11.30 -2.89 -8.88
CA ASP A 105 12.65 -3.30 -8.45
C ASP A 105 13.56 -2.11 -8.13
N LEU A 106 13.51 -1.08 -8.98
CA LEU A 106 14.27 0.15 -8.77
C LEU A 106 13.80 0.86 -7.51
N ILE A 107 12.49 0.99 -7.33
CA ILE A 107 11.89 1.64 -6.17
C ILE A 107 12.26 0.92 -4.86
N VAL A 108 12.19 -0.42 -4.82
CA VAL A 108 12.57 -1.22 -3.65
C VAL A 108 14.05 -1.05 -3.33
N THR A 109 14.92 -1.09 -4.35
CA THR A 109 16.37 -0.88 -4.17
C THR A 109 16.68 0.53 -3.66
N LEU A 110 15.99 1.54 -4.20
CA LEU A 110 16.08 2.92 -3.72
C LEU A 110 15.56 3.03 -2.29
N MET A 111 14.49 2.31 -1.91
CA MET A 111 13.96 2.28 -0.55
C MET A 111 15.02 1.76 0.44
N GLY A 112 15.66 0.63 0.14
CA GLY A 112 16.75 0.09 0.95
C GLY A 112 17.91 1.09 1.11
N SER A 113 18.28 1.77 0.02
CA SER A 113 19.27 2.85 0.06
C SER A 113 18.80 4.02 0.93
N GLY A 114 17.52 4.41 0.82
CA GLY A 114 16.87 5.45 1.60
C GLY A 114 16.87 5.15 3.10
N ILE A 115 16.62 3.90 3.50
CA ILE A 115 16.73 3.44 4.88
C ILE A 115 18.15 3.68 5.42
N ARG A 116 19.17 3.27 4.66
CA ARG A 116 20.59 3.46 5.06
C ARG A 116 21.00 4.93 5.14
N ILE A 117 20.51 5.76 4.23
CA ILE A 117 20.75 7.21 4.25
C ILE A 117 20.04 7.85 5.45
N ALA A 118 18.78 7.50 5.71
CA ALA A 118 18.04 7.97 6.88
C ALA A 118 18.71 7.57 8.21
N GLN A 119 19.26 6.36 8.28
CA GLN A 119 20.08 5.92 9.42
C GLN A 119 21.33 6.77 9.58
N SER A 120 22.05 7.05 8.48
CA SER A 120 23.26 7.88 8.49
C SER A 120 23.00 9.33 8.89
N LEU A 121 21.81 9.86 8.56
CA LEU A 121 21.32 11.16 9.02
C LEU A 121 20.81 11.16 10.47
N GLY A 122 20.80 10.01 11.15
CA GLY A 122 20.34 9.89 12.53
C GLY A 122 18.82 9.92 12.69
N LEU A 123 18.02 9.78 11.63
CA LEU A 123 16.55 9.87 11.69
C LEU A 123 15.90 8.73 12.51
N HIS A 124 16.61 7.62 12.69
CA HIS A 124 16.25 6.50 13.56
C HIS A 124 16.50 6.77 15.06
N ARG A 125 17.21 7.85 15.41
CA ARG A 125 17.67 8.18 16.77
C ARG A 125 17.14 9.52 17.27
N LEU A 126 15.98 9.97 16.79
CA LEU A 126 15.42 11.27 17.18
C LEU A 126 14.99 11.29 18.66
N GLY A 127 14.71 10.13 19.27
CA GLY A 127 14.25 10.03 20.65
C GLY A 127 12.90 10.70 20.92
N PRO A 128 12.38 10.66 22.16
CA PRO A 128 11.21 11.42 22.58
C PRO A 128 11.38 12.92 22.36
N ASP A 129 10.28 13.66 22.28
CA ASP A 129 10.35 15.12 22.22
C ASP A 129 10.89 15.71 23.53
N ARG A 130 11.83 16.64 23.38
CA ARG A 130 12.63 17.22 24.48
C ARG A 130 12.60 18.74 24.35
N PRO A 131 11.49 19.40 24.76
CA PRO A 131 11.36 20.84 24.69
C PRO A 131 12.44 21.55 25.52
N ASP A 132 12.92 20.90 26.58
CA ASP A 132 14.03 21.35 27.44
C ASP A 132 15.34 21.60 26.68
N LEU A 133 15.63 20.81 25.63
CA LEU A 133 16.84 20.97 24.82
C LEU A 133 16.76 22.13 23.82
N LEU A 134 15.60 22.77 23.72
CA LEU A 134 15.33 23.86 22.79
C LEU A 134 15.15 25.21 23.50
N GLU A 135 15.22 25.24 24.84
CA GLU A 135 15.06 26.45 25.66
C GLU A 135 16.13 27.52 25.35
N ASP A 136 17.33 27.11 24.94
CA ASP A 136 18.43 28.02 24.58
C ASP A 136 18.23 28.75 23.23
N ILE A 137 17.23 28.35 22.43
CA ILE A 137 16.96 28.98 21.14
C ILE A 137 16.11 30.23 21.35
N VAL A 138 16.76 31.39 21.28
CA VAL A 138 16.12 32.69 21.51
C VAL A 138 15.25 33.13 20.33
N ASP A 139 15.63 32.79 19.09
CA ASP A 139 14.86 33.18 17.89
C ASP A 139 13.64 32.25 17.69
N PRO A 140 12.40 32.77 17.79
CA PRO A 140 11.20 31.98 17.61
C PRO A 140 11.08 31.35 16.21
N GLN A 141 11.65 32.00 15.18
CA GLN A 141 11.63 31.47 13.81
C GLN A 141 12.57 30.27 13.66
N GLU A 142 13.78 30.38 14.21
CA GLU A 142 14.72 29.26 14.26
C GLU A 142 14.16 28.08 15.05
N LEU A 143 13.53 28.33 16.20
CA LEU A 143 12.87 27.30 17.01
C LEU A 143 11.78 26.58 16.20
N THR A 144 10.89 27.36 15.57
CA THR A 144 9.80 26.82 14.74
C THR A 144 10.35 25.96 13.61
N ARG A 145 11.39 26.43 12.91
CA ARG A 145 12.02 25.66 11.83
C ARG A 145 12.61 24.35 12.34
N LYS A 146 13.32 24.34 13.46
CA LYS A 146 13.89 23.12 14.05
C LYS A 146 12.82 22.11 14.46
N LEU A 147 11.70 22.57 15.02
CA LEU A 147 10.56 21.72 15.38
C LEU A 147 9.90 21.11 14.14
N ILE A 148 9.71 21.90 13.07
CA ILE A 148 9.21 21.42 11.79
C ILE A 148 10.17 20.39 11.18
N ASP A 149 11.48 20.70 11.11
CA ASP A 149 12.50 19.81 10.56
C ASP A 149 12.54 18.47 11.32
N ARG A 150 12.41 18.51 12.64
CA ARG A 150 12.33 17.32 13.49
C ARG A 150 11.08 16.50 13.19
N GLU A 151 9.93 17.14 13.06
CA GLU A 151 8.66 16.47 12.76
C GLU A 151 8.69 15.84 11.36
N ILE A 152 9.24 16.53 10.37
CA ILE A 152 9.54 15.97 9.04
C ILE A 152 10.45 14.74 9.17
N GLY A 153 11.49 14.81 10.00
CA GLY A 153 12.38 13.68 10.28
C GLY A 153 11.64 12.45 10.80
N LYS A 154 10.69 12.63 11.74
CA LYS A 154 9.82 11.54 12.21
C LYS A 154 8.95 11.00 11.07
N ARG A 155 8.31 11.88 10.29
CA ARG A 155 7.44 11.50 9.17
C ARG A 155 8.18 10.67 8.10
N VAL A 156 9.40 11.08 7.76
CA VAL A 156 10.28 10.37 6.82
C VAL A 156 10.71 9.02 7.38
N TRP A 157 11.15 8.96 8.64
CA TRP A 157 11.55 7.69 9.27
C TRP A 157 10.37 6.70 9.35
N TRP A 158 9.20 7.16 9.75
CA TRP A 158 8.01 6.32 9.82
C TRP A 158 7.45 5.95 8.45
N PHE A 159 7.71 6.75 7.40
CA PHE A 159 7.45 6.30 6.04
C PHE A 159 8.29 5.08 5.69
N MET A 160 9.59 5.09 6.00
CA MET A 160 10.49 3.96 5.78
C MET A 160 10.06 2.71 6.55
N ILE A 161 9.71 2.87 7.84
CA ILE A 161 9.15 1.79 8.66
C ILE A 161 7.91 1.18 8.01
N ARG A 162 6.97 2.01 7.55
CA ARG A 162 5.74 1.52 6.92
C ARG A 162 6.04 0.72 5.66
N GLN A 163 6.93 1.19 4.79
CA GLN A 163 7.25 0.47 3.55
C GLN A 163 7.95 -0.86 3.84
N ASP A 164 8.90 -0.88 4.78
CA ASP A 164 9.61 -2.10 5.17
C ASP A 164 8.68 -3.12 5.84
N TRP A 165 7.88 -2.69 6.83
CA TRP A 165 7.08 -3.63 7.62
C TRP A 165 5.80 -4.09 6.93
N LEU A 166 5.18 -3.27 6.07
CA LEU A 166 3.99 -3.70 5.33
C LEU A 166 4.32 -4.69 4.20
N GLN A 167 5.60 -4.83 3.83
CA GLN A 167 6.08 -5.81 2.86
C GLN A 167 6.46 -7.15 3.49
N ILE A 168 6.55 -7.24 4.82
CA ILE A 168 6.91 -8.48 5.53
C ILE A 168 6.11 -9.68 5.05
N PRO A 169 4.78 -9.59 4.89
CA PRO A 169 4.00 -10.77 4.53
C PRO A 169 4.08 -11.09 3.03
N PHE A 170 5.04 -10.52 2.33
CA PHE A 170 5.36 -10.86 0.96
C PHE A 170 6.80 -11.34 0.86
N LEU A 171 7.73 -10.57 1.43
CA LEU A 171 9.16 -10.84 1.38
C LEU A 171 9.65 -11.80 2.47
N ASN A 172 8.82 -12.09 3.49
CA ASN A 172 9.20 -12.86 4.68
C ASN A 172 10.45 -12.33 5.41
N THR A 173 10.78 -11.06 5.20
CA THR A 173 11.95 -10.38 5.77
C THR A 173 11.65 -8.90 5.98
N TYR A 174 12.51 -8.23 6.74
CA TYR A 174 12.47 -6.78 6.96
C TYR A 174 13.87 -6.28 7.35
N THR A 175 14.12 -5.00 7.13
CA THR A 175 15.42 -4.37 7.34
C THR A 175 15.49 -3.60 8.65
N ILE A 176 14.39 -3.00 9.09
CA ILE A 176 14.32 -2.13 10.27
C ILE A 176 13.80 -2.94 11.45
N HIS A 177 14.69 -3.29 12.39
CA HIS A 177 14.28 -3.96 13.61
C HIS A 177 13.82 -2.97 14.68
N ALA A 178 12.70 -3.26 15.35
CA ALA A 178 12.08 -2.33 16.32
C ALA A 178 12.96 -1.99 17.53
N SER A 179 13.90 -2.86 17.91
CA SER A 179 14.86 -2.58 18.99
C SER A 179 16.03 -1.66 18.57
N GLN A 180 16.14 -1.31 17.29
CA GLN A 180 17.30 -0.59 16.73
C GLN A 180 17.01 0.90 16.45
N PHE A 181 15.84 1.41 16.84
CA PHE A 181 15.51 2.83 16.71
C PHE A 181 14.70 3.31 17.92
N ASN A 182 14.68 4.62 18.15
CA ASN A 182 13.92 5.24 19.26
C ASN A 182 13.11 6.47 18.82
N THR A 183 13.01 6.72 17.51
CA THR A 183 12.19 7.78 16.94
C THR A 183 10.69 7.50 17.16
N PRO A 184 9.94 8.37 17.88
CA PRO A 184 8.51 8.19 18.12
C PRO A 184 7.71 8.36 16.84
N MET A 185 6.45 7.89 16.84
CA MET A 185 5.51 8.17 15.75
C MET A 185 5.37 9.69 15.53
N PRO A 186 5.13 10.14 14.28
CA PRO A 186 4.89 11.54 14.00
C PRO A 186 3.65 12.05 14.74
N ASN A 187 3.70 13.31 15.17
CA ASN A 187 2.58 13.96 15.84
C ASN A 187 1.47 14.24 14.82
N LYS A 188 0.22 14.22 15.28
CA LYS A 188 -0.93 14.64 14.46
C LYS A 188 -1.02 16.16 14.57
N CYS A 189 -0.29 16.90 13.74
CA CYS A 189 -0.25 18.36 13.81
C CYS A 189 -0.86 19.02 12.56
N PRO A 190 -1.37 20.26 12.67
CA PRO A 190 -1.73 21.05 11.50
C PRO A 190 -0.46 21.41 10.70
N GLU A 191 -0.62 21.68 9.41
CA GLU A 191 0.52 22.02 8.53
C GLU A 191 0.85 23.52 8.53
N ASP A 192 -0.06 24.41 8.92
CA ASP A 192 0.28 25.84 8.96
C ASP A 192 1.30 26.10 10.09
N PRO A 193 2.48 26.68 9.80
CA PRO A 193 3.49 26.95 10.82
C PRO A 193 2.97 27.71 12.04
N ARG A 194 1.96 28.58 11.86
CA ARG A 194 1.34 29.38 12.93
C ARG A 194 0.56 28.56 13.94
N TYR A 195 0.09 27.38 13.53
CA TYR A 195 -0.71 26.48 14.36
C TYR A 195 0.02 25.18 14.68
N LEU A 196 1.07 24.83 13.92
CA LEU A 196 1.89 23.64 14.13
C LEU A 196 2.68 23.74 15.43
N VAL A 197 3.26 24.92 15.70
CA VAL A 197 4.04 25.17 16.92
C VAL A 197 3.26 26.11 17.84
N GLN A 198 2.99 25.65 19.06
CA GLN A 198 2.38 26.44 20.13
C GLN A 198 3.16 26.23 21.42
N ASP A 199 3.39 27.33 22.16
CA ASP A 199 4.11 27.32 23.44
C ASP A 199 5.46 26.59 23.37
N GLY A 200 6.19 26.76 22.26
CA GLY A 200 7.53 26.17 22.05
C GLY A 200 7.53 24.67 21.72
N SER A 201 6.37 24.08 21.39
CA SER A 201 6.24 22.64 21.10
C SER A 201 5.35 22.37 19.88
N VAL A 202 5.53 21.20 19.24
CA VAL A 202 4.63 20.76 18.15
C VAL A 202 3.29 20.34 18.76
N VAL A 203 2.20 20.92 18.29
CA VAL A 203 0.84 20.55 18.69
C VAL A 203 0.56 19.10 18.29
N ASP A 204 0.12 18.28 19.23
CA ASP A 204 -0.42 16.95 18.94
C ASP A 204 -1.94 16.96 19.12
N CYS A 205 -2.65 16.89 18.00
CA CYS A 205 -4.10 16.87 17.97
C CYS A 205 -4.65 15.50 18.38
N ASN A 206 -5.90 15.50 18.85
CA ASN A 206 -6.63 14.26 19.09
C ASN A 206 -6.87 13.48 17.79
N ASP A 207 -7.21 12.20 17.91
CA ASP A 207 -7.39 11.30 16.75
C ASP A 207 -8.51 11.73 15.81
N ASP A 208 -9.55 12.40 16.33
CA ASP A 208 -10.71 12.85 15.56
C ASP A 208 -10.50 14.21 14.88
N THR A 209 -9.35 14.85 15.08
CA THR A 209 -8.96 16.07 14.36
C THR A 209 -8.24 15.67 13.08
N TYR A 210 -8.81 16.05 11.93
CA TYR A 210 -8.16 15.77 10.66
C TYR A 210 -6.84 16.54 10.54
N THR A 211 -5.78 15.81 10.19
CA THR A 211 -4.47 16.36 9.83
C THR A 211 -3.95 15.68 8.55
N GLN A 212 -2.91 16.22 7.93
CA GLN A 212 -2.26 15.57 6.79
C GLN A 212 -1.79 14.14 7.12
N GLY A 213 -1.38 13.92 8.38
CA GLY A 213 -0.88 12.65 8.86
C GLY A 213 -1.93 11.61 9.25
N SER A 214 -3.22 11.97 9.32
CA SER A 214 -4.29 11.08 9.82
C SER A 214 -4.33 9.73 9.10
N TYR A 215 -4.19 9.72 7.77
CA TYR A 215 -4.14 8.48 6.98
C TYR A 215 -2.92 7.62 7.32
N THR A 216 -1.74 8.24 7.34
CA THR A 216 -0.49 7.52 7.64
C THR A 216 -0.40 7.04 9.09
N ALA A 217 -1.07 7.72 10.03
CA ALA A 217 -1.11 7.33 11.44
C ALA A 217 -1.81 5.97 11.62
N VAL A 218 -2.95 5.76 10.96
CA VAL A 218 -3.63 4.45 10.95
C VAL A 218 -2.70 3.38 10.40
N LEU A 219 -2.04 3.64 9.27
CA LEU A 219 -1.13 2.68 8.65
C LEU A 219 0.13 2.41 9.49
N ASN A 220 0.61 3.37 10.28
CA ASN A 220 1.70 3.15 11.25
C ASN A 220 1.30 2.07 12.26
N HIS A 221 0.09 2.15 12.83
CA HIS A 221 -0.40 1.13 13.77
C HIS A 221 -0.53 -0.25 13.12
N VAL A 222 -1.01 -0.31 11.87
CA VAL A 222 -1.07 -1.57 11.12
C VAL A 222 0.33 -2.12 10.87
N SER A 223 1.31 -1.29 10.51
CA SER A 223 2.69 -1.74 10.28
C SER A 223 3.32 -2.35 11.54
N VAL A 224 3.07 -1.75 12.72
CA VAL A 224 3.51 -2.31 14.01
C VAL A 224 2.87 -3.68 14.27
N LEU A 225 1.58 -3.83 13.96
CA LEU A 225 0.88 -5.10 14.11
C LEU A 225 1.50 -6.19 13.23
N ILE A 226 1.75 -5.88 11.96
CA ILE A 226 2.35 -6.83 11.00
C ILE A 226 3.75 -7.26 11.45
N TRP A 227 4.59 -6.31 11.87
CA TRP A 227 5.91 -6.63 12.43
C TRP A 227 5.81 -7.52 13.68
N LYS A 228 4.95 -7.17 14.64
CA LYS A 228 4.75 -7.98 15.87
C LYS A 228 4.25 -9.39 15.57
N MET A 229 3.39 -9.54 14.57
CA MET A 229 2.90 -10.83 14.13
C MET A 229 4.04 -11.69 13.59
N GLN A 230 4.89 -11.12 12.72
CA GLN A 230 6.06 -11.81 12.20
C GLN A 230 7.01 -12.25 13.31
N ASP A 231 7.28 -11.37 14.28
CA ASP A 231 8.17 -11.67 15.42
C ASP A 231 7.65 -12.85 16.27
N ARG A 232 6.33 -12.90 16.51
CA ARG A 232 5.68 -14.04 17.19
C ARG A 232 5.73 -15.31 16.34
N MET A 233 5.45 -15.21 15.04
CA MET A 233 5.53 -16.36 14.12
C MET A 233 6.95 -16.94 14.06
N LEU A 234 8.00 -16.10 14.05
CA LEU A 234 9.39 -16.55 14.11
C LEU A 234 9.70 -17.28 15.42
N THR A 235 9.14 -16.82 16.54
CA THR A 235 9.31 -17.46 17.85
C THR A 235 8.63 -18.83 17.93
N LEU A 236 7.50 -19.01 17.24
CA LEU A 236 6.84 -20.32 17.13
C LEU A 236 7.67 -21.35 16.35
N GLY A 237 8.54 -20.89 15.44
CA GLY A 237 9.29 -21.75 14.55
C GLY A 237 8.45 -22.31 13.41
N HIS A 238 9.00 -23.28 12.69
CA HIS A 238 8.33 -23.84 11.52
C HIS A 238 7.14 -24.73 11.95
N PRO A 239 5.94 -24.59 11.35
CA PRO A 239 4.74 -25.33 11.78
C PRO A 239 4.89 -26.86 11.77
N GLY A 240 5.76 -27.41 10.91
CA GLY A 240 6.07 -28.84 10.86
C GLY A 240 6.96 -29.36 11.99
N GLN A 241 7.52 -28.49 12.84
CA GLN A 241 8.40 -28.90 13.95
C GLN A 241 7.64 -29.43 15.17
N SER A 242 6.33 -29.18 15.27
CA SER A 242 5.49 -29.72 16.33
C SER A 242 4.16 -30.24 15.79
N GLN A 243 3.59 -31.24 16.46
CA GLN A 243 2.32 -31.85 16.06
C GLN A 243 1.14 -30.84 16.06
N ASP A 244 1.25 -29.76 16.84
CA ASP A 244 0.27 -28.68 16.96
C ASP A 244 0.68 -27.38 16.27
N GLY A 245 1.76 -27.38 15.48
CA GLY A 245 2.36 -26.14 14.95
C GLY A 245 1.43 -25.39 13.99
N LEU A 246 0.64 -26.10 13.18
CA LEU A 246 -0.36 -25.48 12.29
C LEU A 246 -1.50 -24.81 13.07
N VAL A 247 -1.90 -25.40 14.20
CA VAL A 247 -2.93 -24.82 15.09
C VAL A 247 -2.41 -23.55 15.74
N LYS A 248 -1.20 -23.60 16.31
CA LYS A 248 -0.53 -22.43 16.91
C LYS A 248 -0.35 -21.29 15.91
N LEU A 249 0.05 -21.62 14.67
CA LEU A 249 0.17 -20.63 13.61
C LEU A 249 -1.17 -19.96 13.31
N TYR A 250 -2.24 -20.74 13.24
CA TYR A 250 -3.58 -20.21 12.99
C TYR A 250 -4.08 -19.37 14.16
N GLU A 251 -3.81 -19.76 15.41
CA GLU A 251 -4.12 -18.97 16.60
C GLU A 251 -3.43 -17.59 16.56
N GLU A 252 -2.18 -17.52 16.11
CA GLU A 252 -1.48 -16.24 15.93
C GLU A 252 -2.11 -15.37 14.83
N VAL A 253 -2.57 -15.98 13.74
CA VAL A 253 -3.34 -15.28 12.69
C VAL A 253 -4.64 -14.72 13.26
N ILE A 254 -5.39 -15.51 14.05
CA ILE A 254 -6.64 -15.05 14.68
C ILE A 254 -6.37 -13.96 15.72
N HIS A 255 -5.26 -14.04 16.45
CA HIS A 255 -4.85 -12.98 17.36
C HIS A 255 -4.57 -11.68 16.60
N ALA A 256 -3.80 -11.73 15.51
CA ALA A 256 -3.52 -10.57 14.67
C ALA A 256 -4.78 -9.99 14.01
N ASP A 257 -5.71 -10.84 13.55
CA ASP A 257 -7.03 -10.42 13.06
C ASP A 257 -7.81 -9.61 14.11
N SER A 258 -7.82 -10.10 15.36
CA SER A 258 -8.50 -9.40 16.46
C SER A 258 -7.89 -8.02 16.75
N GLU A 259 -6.57 -7.89 16.67
CA GLU A 259 -5.87 -6.61 16.82
C GLU A 259 -6.15 -5.68 15.63
N LEU A 260 -6.25 -6.22 14.41
CA LEU A 260 -6.58 -5.42 13.23
C LEU A 260 -8.01 -4.88 13.29
N LYS A 261 -8.97 -5.68 13.79
CA LYS A 261 -10.34 -5.24 14.10
C LYS A 261 -10.36 -4.14 15.15
N LYS A 262 -9.47 -4.19 16.16
CA LYS A 262 -9.33 -3.10 17.14
C LYS A 262 -8.81 -1.83 16.49
N ILE A 263 -7.79 -1.90 15.64
CA ILE A 263 -7.29 -0.72 14.90
C ILE A 263 -8.43 -0.10 14.08
N MET A 264 -9.16 -0.92 13.31
CA MET A 264 -10.29 -0.48 12.49
C MET A 264 -11.38 0.24 13.32
N LYS A 265 -11.71 -0.31 14.50
CA LYS A 265 -12.71 0.27 15.41
C LYS A 265 -12.30 1.62 16.01
N HIS A 266 -11.00 1.81 16.25
CA HIS A 266 -10.44 3.04 16.83
C HIS A 266 -9.89 4.01 15.77
N MET A 267 -10.13 3.76 14.48
CA MET A 267 -9.81 4.75 13.46
C MET A 267 -10.54 6.07 13.76
N PRO A 268 -9.95 7.21 13.34
CA PRO A 268 -10.62 8.50 13.39
C PRO A 268 -12.04 8.42 12.86
N ARG A 269 -12.98 9.13 13.50
CA ARG A 269 -14.41 9.06 13.13
C ARG A 269 -14.65 9.32 11.66
N PHE A 270 -13.93 10.24 11.04
CA PHE A 270 -14.07 10.55 9.61
C PHE A 270 -13.63 9.43 8.65
N TYR A 271 -12.93 8.38 9.13
CA TYR A 271 -12.66 7.16 8.36
C TYR A 271 -13.61 6.00 8.66
N ARG A 272 -14.44 6.11 9.70
CA ARG A 272 -15.40 5.06 10.05
C ARG A 272 -16.69 5.20 9.23
N GLU A 273 -17.38 4.08 9.06
CA GLU A 273 -18.70 4.05 8.39
C GLU A 273 -19.78 4.78 9.21
N ASP A 274 -19.73 4.65 10.54
CA ASP A 274 -20.63 5.32 11.48
C ASP A 274 -20.19 6.74 11.85
N GLY A 275 -19.15 7.23 11.20
CA GLY A 275 -18.60 8.57 11.39
C GLY A 275 -19.46 9.67 10.80
N VAL A 276 -19.64 10.77 11.55
CA VAL A 276 -20.23 11.99 11.02
C VAL A 276 -19.20 12.72 10.17
N VAL A 277 -19.53 12.98 8.91
CA VAL A 277 -18.76 13.86 8.04
C VAL A 277 -19.21 15.30 8.30
N ASP A 278 -18.37 16.08 8.98
CA ASP A 278 -18.59 17.51 9.17
C ASP A 278 -18.19 18.30 7.90
N SER A 279 -18.90 19.39 7.64
CA SER A 279 -18.56 20.45 6.68
C SER A 279 -17.15 21.03 6.83
N GLN A 280 -16.52 20.91 8.00
CA GLN A 280 -15.15 21.37 8.24
C GLN A 280 -14.07 20.39 7.72
N LEU A 281 -14.46 19.16 7.35
CA LEU A 281 -13.52 18.19 6.80
C LEU A 281 -13.15 18.55 5.35
N PRO A 282 -11.96 18.14 4.88
CA PRO A 282 -11.58 18.38 3.49
C PRO A 282 -12.55 17.71 2.50
N PRO A 283 -12.72 18.29 1.29
CA PRO A 283 -13.64 17.75 0.27
C PRO A 283 -13.29 16.32 -0.17
N HIS A 284 -12.03 15.90 -0.03
CA HIS A 284 -11.55 14.57 -0.39
C HIS A 284 -11.72 13.50 0.70
N ILE A 285 -12.33 13.83 1.84
CA ILE A 285 -12.34 12.93 3.00
C ILE A 285 -13.07 11.61 2.72
N ALA A 286 -14.12 11.64 1.90
CA ALA A 286 -14.87 10.44 1.54
C ALA A 286 -14.00 9.46 0.72
N GLN A 287 -13.24 9.97 -0.25
CA GLN A 287 -12.33 9.18 -1.08
C GLN A 287 -11.16 8.63 -0.27
N GLN A 288 -10.59 9.45 0.62
CA GLN A 288 -9.52 9.02 1.50
C GLN A 288 -9.98 7.93 2.48
N ARG A 289 -11.20 8.02 3.00
CA ARG A 289 -11.84 6.95 3.78
C ARG A 289 -11.91 5.66 2.97
N GLN A 290 -12.34 5.70 1.71
CA GLN A 290 -12.38 4.48 0.88
C GLN A 290 -10.98 3.92 0.61
N ALA A 291 -9.97 4.78 0.38
CA ALA A 291 -8.59 4.34 0.27
C ALA A 291 -8.08 3.66 1.56
N ALA A 292 -8.49 4.15 2.74
CA ALA A 292 -8.18 3.53 4.03
C ALA A 292 -8.89 2.18 4.18
N MET A 293 -10.17 2.09 3.85
CA MET A 293 -10.94 0.85 3.93
C MET A 293 -10.42 -0.24 2.97
N MET A 294 -10.08 0.14 1.74
CA MET A 294 -9.40 -0.75 0.79
C MET A 294 -8.08 -1.28 1.35
N SER A 295 -7.29 -0.41 2.00
CA SER A 295 -6.07 -0.82 2.69
C SER A 295 -6.36 -1.79 3.83
N MET A 296 -7.34 -1.51 4.68
CA MET A 296 -7.72 -2.41 5.77
C MET A 296 -8.16 -3.78 5.25
N ALA A 297 -9.04 -3.84 4.24
CA ALA A 297 -9.49 -5.08 3.62
C ALA A 297 -8.30 -5.92 3.11
N HIS A 298 -7.37 -5.28 2.41
CA HIS A 298 -6.14 -5.93 1.98
C HIS A 298 -5.27 -6.40 3.15
N LYS A 299 -5.21 -5.66 4.27
CA LYS A 299 -4.39 -6.06 5.42
C LYS A 299 -5.01 -7.22 6.21
N PHE A 300 -6.33 -7.35 6.26
CA PHE A 300 -6.98 -8.59 6.71
C PHE A 300 -6.53 -9.77 5.85
N PHE A 301 -6.58 -9.58 4.53
CA PHE A 301 -6.10 -10.59 3.59
C PHE A 301 -4.62 -10.93 3.84
N THR A 302 -3.78 -9.93 4.06
CA THR A 302 -2.34 -10.11 4.31
C THR A 302 -2.07 -10.91 5.59
N VAL A 303 -2.77 -10.61 6.69
CA VAL A 303 -2.68 -11.35 7.97
C VAL A 303 -3.06 -12.82 7.77
N HIS A 304 -4.10 -13.08 7.00
CA HIS A 304 -4.61 -14.43 6.78
C HIS A 304 -3.92 -15.21 5.65
N ARG A 305 -2.84 -14.67 5.04
CA ARG A 305 -2.26 -15.17 3.78
C ARG A 305 -2.06 -16.70 3.70
N HIS A 306 -1.53 -17.30 4.77
CA HIS A 306 -1.18 -18.72 4.80
C HIS A 306 -2.40 -19.65 4.81
N PHE A 307 -3.58 -19.14 5.16
CA PHE A 307 -4.78 -19.94 5.37
C PHE A 307 -5.89 -19.67 4.36
N HIS A 308 -5.71 -18.78 3.38
CA HIS A 308 -6.77 -18.49 2.38
C HIS A 308 -7.15 -19.71 1.56
N VAL A 309 -6.20 -20.34 0.86
CA VAL A 309 -6.50 -21.53 0.05
C VAL A 309 -7.13 -22.63 0.90
N ALA A 310 -6.51 -22.89 2.05
CA ALA A 310 -6.98 -23.91 2.99
C ALA A 310 -8.39 -23.60 3.50
N SER A 311 -8.74 -22.33 3.70
CA SER A 311 -10.07 -21.93 4.16
C SER A 311 -11.18 -22.26 3.16
N PHE A 312 -10.88 -22.36 1.86
CA PHE A 312 -11.86 -22.76 0.85
C PHE A 312 -12.26 -24.22 0.94
N ARG A 313 -11.39 -25.08 1.45
CA ARG A 313 -11.61 -26.53 1.47
C ARG A 313 -11.80 -27.10 2.88
N ASN A 314 -11.22 -26.46 3.89
CA ASN A 314 -11.20 -26.96 5.26
C ASN A 314 -11.98 -26.01 6.21
N PRO A 315 -13.12 -26.46 6.77
CA PRO A 315 -13.92 -25.67 7.70
C PRO A 315 -13.17 -25.20 8.96
N TRP A 316 -12.07 -25.86 9.35
CA TRP A 316 -11.23 -25.44 10.48
C TRP A 316 -10.70 -24.01 10.28
N PHE A 317 -10.40 -23.63 9.03
CA PHE A 317 -9.86 -22.31 8.69
C PHE A 317 -10.93 -21.31 8.23
N SER A 318 -12.22 -21.62 8.42
CA SER A 318 -13.35 -20.81 7.94
C SER A 318 -13.34 -19.35 8.42
N LEU A 319 -12.82 -19.06 9.62
CA LEU A 319 -12.72 -17.70 10.15
C LEU A 319 -11.87 -16.78 9.25
N THR A 320 -10.95 -17.33 8.47
CA THR A 320 -10.19 -16.59 7.45
C THR A 320 -11.12 -15.91 6.43
N LYS A 321 -12.01 -16.68 5.80
CA LYS A 321 -12.96 -16.10 4.85
C LYS A 321 -13.94 -15.15 5.51
N LEU A 322 -14.47 -15.54 6.67
CA LEU A 322 -15.46 -14.76 7.42
C LEU A 322 -14.90 -13.39 7.85
N SER A 323 -13.59 -13.29 8.06
CA SER A 323 -12.93 -12.03 8.41
C SER A 323 -12.54 -11.21 7.18
N CYS A 324 -12.14 -11.85 6.08
CA CYS A 324 -11.58 -11.14 4.92
C CYS A 324 -12.61 -10.77 3.85
N LEU A 325 -13.48 -11.70 3.45
CA LEU A 325 -14.35 -11.49 2.29
C LEU A 325 -15.45 -10.43 2.49
N PRO A 326 -16.12 -10.30 3.67
CA PRO A 326 -17.16 -9.28 3.80
C PRO A 326 -16.61 -7.85 3.80
N ILE A 327 -15.43 -7.62 4.39
CA ILE A 327 -14.79 -6.30 4.33
C ILE A 327 -14.26 -6.02 2.91
N ALA A 328 -13.74 -7.03 2.20
CA ALA A 328 -13.32 -6.90 0.81
C ALA A 328 -14.48 -6.46 -0.09
N ARG A 329 -15.58 -7.23 -0.09
CA ARG A 329 -16.79 -6.92 -0.88
C ARG A 329 -17.30 -5.51 -0.60
N ARG A 330 -17.47 -5.16 0.68
CA ARG A 330 -17.97 -3.83 1.07
C ARG A 330 -17.03 -2.70 0.63
N SER A 331 -15.72 -2.88 0.77
CA SER A 331 -14.73 -1.85 0.40
C SER A 331 -14.72 -1.60 -1.11
N LEU A 332 -14.79 -2.68 -1.91
CA LEU A 332 -14.91 -2.58 -3.37
C LEU A 332 -16.20 -1.85 -3.79
N SER A 333 -17.35 -2.29 -3.27
CA SER A 333 -18.63 -1.63 -3.58
C SER A 333 -18.61 -0.16 -3.20
N SER A 334 -18.04 0.18 -2.04
CA SER A 334 -17.97 1.56 -1.55
C SER A 334 -17.03 2.43 -2.40
N LEU A 335 -15.88 1.88 -2.83
CA LEU A 335 -14.96 2.56 -3.75
C LEU A 335 -15.62 2.83 -5.11
N LEU A 336 -16.31 1.84 -5.67
CA LEU A 336 -17.00 1.96 -6.96
C LEU A 336 -18.21 2.90 -6.90
N SER A 337 -18.84 3.05 -5.72
CA SER A 337 -19.96 3.97 -5.51
C SER A 337 -19.55 5.44 -5.38
N LEU A 338 -18.25 5.75 -5.31
CA LEU A 338 -17.77 7.13 -5.24
C LEU A 338 -18.18 7.91 -6.49
N PRO A 339 -18.58 9.19 -6.35
CA PRO A 339 -18.89 10.03 -7.49
C PRO A 339 -17.64 10.26 -8.33
N ASP A 340 -17.79 10.29 -9.66
CA ASP A 340 -16.70 10.63 -10.55
C ASP A 340 -16.33 12.11 -10.43
N ASN A 341 -15.16 12.38 -9.85
CA ASN A 341 -14.60 13.71 -9.66
C ASN A 341 -13.07 13.62 -9.52
N GLU A 342 -12.41 14.78 -9.40
CA GLU A 342 -10.95 14.89 -9.27
C GLU A 342 -10.36 14.05 -8.11
N TYR A 343 -11.03 13.95 -6.97
CA TYR A 343 -10.53 13.22 -5.81
C TYR A 343 -10.69 11.71 -5.99
N THR A 344 -11.79 11.28 -6.62
CA THR A 344 -12.02 9.87 -6.93
C THR A 344 -11.01 9.40 -7.98
N TRP A 345 -10.75 10.23 -8.99
CA TRP A 345 -9.68 10.01 -9.96
C TRP A 345 -8.31 9.82 -9.29
N ILE A 346 -7.95 10.73 -8.38
CA ILE A 346 -6.70 10.66 -7.62
C ILE A 346 -6.59 9.31 -6.87
N VAL A 347 -7.64 8.89 -6.18
CA VAL A 347 -7.64 7.63 -5.41
C VAL A 347 -7.56 6.40 -6.30
N ARG A 348 -8.31 6.36 -7.42
CA ARG A 348 -8.26 5.25 -8.39
C ARG A 348 -6.89 5.13 -9.06
N ASN A 349 -6.11 6.21 -9.17
CA ASN A 349 -4.76 6.18 -9.74
C ASN A 349 -3.66 5.77 -8.75
N MET A 350 -3.97 5.60 -7.46
CA MET A 350 -2.98 5.15 -6.47
C MET A 350 -2.57 3.70 -6.75
N TRP A 351 -1.26 3.44 -6.83
CA TRP A 351 -0.74 2.08 -7.05
C TRP A 351 -1.24 1.09 -5.97
N THR A 352 -1.36 1.56 -4.73
CA THR A 352 -1.88 0.76 -3.61
C THR A 352 -3.35 0.42 -3.80
N VAL A 353 -4.18 1.35 -4.31
CA VAL A 353 -5.60 1.08 -4.55
C VAL A 353 -5.76 0.09 -5.69
N ASN A 354 -5.00 0.22 -6.78
CA ASN A 354 -5.00 -0.76 -7.87
C ASN A 354 -4.61 -2.15 -7.37
N THR A 355 -3.53 -2.23 -6.60
CA THR A 355 -3.08 -3.47 -5.94
C THR A 355 -4.18 -4.07 -5.07
N HIS A 356 -4.73 -3.28 -4.14
CA HIS A 356 -5.77 -3.74 -3.22
C HIS A 356 -7.02 -4.22 -3.98
N THR A 357 -7.46 -3.49 -5.01
CA THR A 357 -8.60 -3.87 -5.86
C THR A 357 -8.38 -5.21 -6.51
N VAL A 358 -7.22 -5.45 -7.13
CA VAL A 358 -6.91 -6.75 -7.75
C VAL A 358 -6.91 -7.85 -6.70
N THR A 359 -6.09 -7.72 -5.64
CA THR A 359 -5.92 -8.76 -4.62
C THR A 359 -7.24 -9.19 -3.99
N ILE A 360 -8.07 -8.24 -3.55
CA ILE A 360 -9.30 -8.59 -2.83
C ILE A 360 -10.43 -9.03 -3.78
N THR A 361 -10.40 -8.61 -5.06
CA THR A 361 -11.33 -9.14 -6.08
C THR A 361 -10.98 -10.58 -6.43
N VAL A 362 -9.68 -10.90 -6.60
CA VAL A 362 -9.22 -12.29 -6.80
C VAL A 362 -9.68 -13.18 -5.65
N ALA A 363 -9.57 -12.70 -4.39
CA ALA A 363 -10.03 -13.46 -3.24
C ALA A 363 -11.52 -13.79 -3.26
N LEU A 364 -12.37 -12.86 -3.74
CA LEU A 364 -13.81 -13.09 -3.90
C LEU A 364 -14.11 -14.08 -5.03
N LEU A 365 -13.42 -13.94 -6.17
CA LEU A 365 -13.56 -14.88 -7.30
C LEU A 365 -13.07 -16.29 -6.94
N PHE A 366 -12.06 -16.41 -6.08
CA PHE A 366 -11.62 -17.70 -5.57
C PHE A 366 -12.65 -18.35 -4.66
N ASP A 367 -13.34 -17.58 -3.80
CA ASP A 367 -14.43 -18.14 -3.02
C ASP A 367 -15.52 -18.72 -3.93
N GLU A 368 -15.84 -18.03 -5.02
CA GLU A 368 -16.80 -18.50 -6.02
C GLU A 368 -16.33 -19.78 -6.74
N LEU A 369 -15.06 -19.84 -7.17
CA LEU A 369 -14.49 -20.97 -7.90
C LEU A 369 -14.29 -22.23 -7.04
N PHE A 370 -13.96 -22.07 -5.76
CA PHE A 370 -13.66 -23.20 -4.86
C PHE A 370 -14.83 -23.63 -3.98
N SER A 371 -15.99 -22.95 -4.05
CA SER A 371 -17.20 -23.35 -3.32
C SER A 371 -18.02 -24.34 -4.14
N PRO A 372 -18.10 -25.63 -3.74
CA PRO A 372 -18.65 -26.71 -4.57
C PRO A 372 -20.18 -26.68 -4.73
N SER A 373 -20.89 -25.91 -3.90
CA SER A 373 -22.34 -25.73 -4.02
C SER A 373 -22.77 -24.33 -3.62
N ASP A 374 -23.90 -23.87 -4.15
CA ASP A 374 -24.46 -22.54 -3.83
C ASP A 374 -24.75 -22.39 -2.32
N ASP A 375 -25.11 -23.48 -1.62
CA ASP A 375 -25.35 -23.47 -0.17
C ASP A 375 -24.09 -23.18 0.66
N THR A 376 -22.90 -23.34 0.08
CA THR A 376 -21.62 -23.09 0.76
C THR A 376 -21.04 -21.71 0.48
N LYS A 377 -21.65 -20.96 -0.45
CA LYS A 377 -21.19 -19.63 -0.85
C LYS A 377 -21.55 -18.60 0.21
N MET A 378 -20.60 -17.71 0.48
CA MET A 378 -20.80 -16.65 1.47
C MET A 378 -21.69 -15.51 0.93
N PHE A 379 -21.68 -15.31 -0.39
CA PHE A 379 -22.41 -14.25 -1.06
C PHE A 379 -23.13 -14.77 -2.29
N ASP A 380 -24.06 -13.96 -2.78
CA ASP A 380 -24.71 -14.20 -4.06
C ASP A 380 -23.71 -14.15 -5.22
N SER A 381 -23.69 -15.18 -6.04
CA SER A 381 -22.74 -15.32 -7.14
C SER A 381 -22.88 -14.24 -8.22
N ALA A 382 -24.10 -13.77 -8.49
CA ALA A 382 -24.32 -12.73 -9.47
C ALA A 382 -23.82 -11.37 -8.95
N ASP A 383 -23.93 -11.12 -7.65
CA ASP A 383 -23.34 -9.94 -7.00
C ASP A 383 -21.81 -9.94 -7.09
N ILE A 384 -21.14 -11.06 -6.76
CA ILE A 384 -19.67 -11.17 -6.87
C ILE A 384 -19.20 -11.00 -8.31
N GLU A 385 -19.88 -11.63 -9.27
CA GLU A 385 -19.53 -11.53 -10.68
C GLU A 385 -19.70 -10.08 -11.19
N THR A 386 -20.80 -9.43 -10.86
CA THR A 386 -21.06 -8.02 -11.22
C THR A 386 -19.99 -7.12 -10.63
N LEU A 387 -19.67 -7.32 -9.34
CA LEU A 387 -18.65 -6.54 -8.65
C LEU A 387 -17.27 -6.71 -9.30
N ALA A 388 -16.89 -7.95 -9.62
CA ALA A 388 -15.61 -8.25 -10.27
C ALA A 388 -15.52 -7.65 -11.68
N ARG A 389 -16.60 -7.72 -12.47
CA ARG A 389 -16.66 -7.07 -13.80
C ARG A 389 -16.53 -5.55 -13.71
N HIS A 390 -17.17 -4.91 -12.73
CA HIS A 390 -16.98 -3.47 -12.48
C HIS A 390 -15.56 -3.13 -12.03
N CYS A 391 -14.92 -3.96 -11.20
CA CYS A 391 -13.53 -3.79 -10.82
C CYS A 391 -12.59 -3.90 -12.03
N SER A 392 -12.78 -4.91 -12.89
CA SER A 392 -12.01 -5.06 -14.13
C SER A 392 -12.20 -3.83 -15.04
N SER A 393 -13.44 -3.38 -15.26
CA SER A 393 -13.72 -2.16 -16.05
C SER A 393 -13.04 -0.92 -15.48
N SER A 394 -13.08 -0.71 -14.15
CA SER A 394 -12.43 0.44 -13.52
C SER A 394 -10.90 0.39 -13.64
N LEU A 395 -10.29 -0.81 -13.57
CA LEU A 395 -8.85 -0.98 -13.80
C LEU A 395 -8.49 -0.79 -15.28
N GLN A 396 -9.37 -1.19 -16.20
CA GLN A 396 -9.16 -1.04 -17.63
C GLN A 396 -8.98 0.42 -18.06
N GLU A 397 -9.70 1.34 -17.41
CA GLU A 397 -9.53 2.79 -17.60
C GLU A 397 -8.10 3.26 -17.25
N MET A 398 -7.42 2.55 -16.33
CA MET A 398 -6.09 2.91 -15.81
C MET A 398 -4.94 2.17 -16.51
N CYS A 399 -5.22 1.21 -17.39
CA CYS A 399 -4.22 0.32 -18.01
C CYS A 399 -3.11 1.04 -18.79
N THR A 400 -3.38 2.23 -19.34
CA THR A 400 -2.38 3.01 -20.09
C THR A 400 -1.34 3.69 -19.18
N ARG A 401 -1.66 3.82 -17.88
CA ARG A 401 -0.86 4.56 -16.89
C ARG A 401 -0.32 3.71 -15.76
N SER A 402 -0.91 2.54 -15.52
CA SER A 402 -0.56 1.65 -14.42
C SER A 402 -0.34 0.23 -14.90
N GLU A 403 0.91 -0.23 -14.87
CA GLU A 403 1.26 -1.63 -15.17
C GLU A 403 0.59 -2.60 -14.18
N ILE A 404 0.33 -2.17 -12.94
CA ILE A 404 -0.45 -2.94 -11.96
C ILE A 404 -1.88 -3.14 -12.47
N ALA A 405 -2.54 -2.07 -12.90
CA ALA A 405 -3.92 -2.17 -13.42
C ALA A 405 -3.98 -3.07 -14.66
N LYS A 406 -3.01 -2.91 -15.57
CA LYS A 406 -2.88 -3.72 -16.79
C LYS A 406 -2.68 -5.20 -16.52
N LYS A 407 -1.82 -5.57 -15.57
CA LYS A 407 -1.68 -6.98 -15.12
C LYS A 407 -2.94 -7.46 -14.40
N GLY A 408 -3.52 -6.59 -13.57
CA GLY A 408 -4.74 -6.83 -12.82
C GLY A 408 -5.93 -7.21 -13.70
N VAL A 409 -6.20 -6.43 -14.77
CA VAL A 409 -7.28 -6.73 -15.72
C VAL A 409 -7.11 -8.12 -16.34
N LYS A 410 -5.90 -8.46 -16.82
CA LYS A 410 -5.65 -9.78 -17.39
C LYS A 410 -5.98 -10.92 -16.42
N ILE A 411 -5.66 -10.76 -15.13
CA ILE A 411 -5.96 -11.75 -14.09
C ILE A 411 -7.47 -11.83 -13.86
N LEU A 412 -8.13 -10.68 -13.67
CA LEU A 412 -9.56 -10.66 -13.37
C LEU A 412 -10.39 -11.19 -14.54
N ASP A 413 -10.06 -10.81 -15.78
CA ASP A 413 -10.75 -11.29 -16.97
C ASP A 413 -10.56 -12.80 -17.14
N PHE A 414 -9.34 -13.32 -16.95
CA PHE A 414 -9.10 -14.76 -16.98
C PHE A 414 -9.92 -15.50 -15.92
N LEU A 415 -9.97 -15.00 -14.68
CA LEU A 415 -10.73 -15.64 -13.61
C LEU A 415 -12.24 -15.60 -13.85
N LEU A 416 -12.74 -14.51 -14.44
CA LEU A 416 -14.14 -14.39 -14.85
C LEU A 416 -14.47 -15.40 -15.96
N GLU A 417 -13.62 -15.52 -16.98
CA GLU A 417 -13.78 -16.51 -18.05
C GLU A 417 -13.73 -17.95 -17.55
N LEU A 418 -12.81 -18.24 -16.62
CA LEU A 418 -12.71 -19.53 -15.97
C LEU A 418 -13.98 -19.85 -15.17
N ASN A 419 -14.49 -18.88 -14.40
CA ASN A 419 -15.74 -19.05 -13.66
C ASN A 419 -16.93 -19.34 -14.60
N ASP A 420 -17.01 -18.64 -15.72
CA ASP A 420 -18.03 -18.89 -16.74
C ASP A 420 -17.88 -20.29 -17.38
N ALA A 421 -16.65 -20.77 -17.57
CA ALA A 421 -16.38 -22.11 -18.10
C ALA A 421 -16.76 -23.22 -17.10
N VAL A 422 -16.45 -23.04 -15.82
CA VAL A 422 -16.83 -23.96 -14.73
C VAL A 422 -18.36 -24.04 -14.62
N LYS A 423 -19.05 -22.90 -14.61
CA LYS A 423 -20.53 -22.85 -14.60
C LYS A 423 -21.17 -23.57 -15.79
N ARG A 424 -20.51 -23.58 -16.96
CA ARG A 424 -20.95 -24.29 -18.16
C ARG A 424 -20.57 -25.78 -18.17
N GLY A 425 -19.83 -26.27 -17.17
CA GLY A 425 -19.30 -27.64 -17.13
C GLY A 425 -18.23 -27.93 -18.19
N VAL A 426 -17.55 -26.89 -18.70
CA VAL A 426 -16.51 -27.00 -19.74
C VAL A 426 -15.12 -27.23 -19.15
N CYS A 427 -14.92 -26.83 -17.89
CA CYS A 427 -13.68 -26.98 -17.16
C CYS A 427 -13.98 -27.51 -15.76
N GLU A 428 -13.36 -28.63 -15.38
CA GLU A 428 -13.53 -29.25 -14.05
C GLU A 428 -12.33 -28.97 -13.13
N GLU A 429 -11.19 -28.51 -13.66
CA GLU A 429 -9.95 -28.34 -12.91
C GLU A 429 -9.45 -26.89 -12.92
N PHE A 430 -9.14 -26.40 -11.72
CA PHE A 430 -8.43 -25.14 -11.51
C PHE A 430 -6.93 -25.39 -11.55
N ASN A 431 -6.21 -24.82 -12.51
CA ASN A 431 -4.75 -24.89 -12.59
C ASN A 431 -4.12 -23.51 -12.43
N LEU A 432 -3.35 -23.33 -11.35
CA LEU A 432 -2.69 -22.06 -11.05
C LEU A 432 -1.55 -21.71 -12.01
N GLU A 433 -0.87 -22.71 -12.58
CA GLU A 433 0.17 -22.51 -13.60
C GLU A 433 -0.40 -21.88 -14.87
N GLN A 434 -1.64 -22.24 -15.24
CA GLN A 434 -2.29 -21.68 -16.42
C GLN A 434 -2.58 -20.18 -16.25
N ILE A 435 -2.97 -19.75 -15.04
CA ILE A 435 -3.14 -18.31 -14.71
C ILE A 435 -1.80 -17.59 -14.89
N ILE A 436 -0.74 -18.12 -14.29
CA ILE A 436 0.60 -17.52 -14.35
C ILE A 436 1.09 -17.45 -15.81
N ALA A 437 0.95 -18.52 -16.59
CA ALA A 437 1.36 -18.57 -18.00
C ALA A 437 0.55 -17.61 -18.89
N HIS A 438 -0.78 -17.55 -18.69
CA HIS A 438 -1.67 -16.66 -19.43
C HIS A 438 -1.25 -15.19 -19.26
N VAL A 439 -0.95 -14.80 -18.02
CA VAL A 439 -0.65 -13.40 -17.74
C VAL A 439 0.81 -13.03 -18.06
N LYS A 440 1.75 -13.99 -18.01
CA LYS A 440 3.10 -13.84 -18.60
C LYS A 440 3.08 -13.66 -20.12
N GLY A 441 2.00 -14.08 -20.77
CA GLY A 441 1.87 -14.06 -22.24
C GLY A 441 2.56 -15.25 -22.91
N ASP A 442 2.87 -16.30 -22.15
CA ASP A 442 3.69 -17.44 -22.56
C ASP A 442 2.88 -18.64 -23.08
N LEU A 443 1.60 -18.50 -23.43
CA LEU A 443 0.86 -19.62 -24.03
C LEU A 443 1.19 -19.76 -25.53
N PRO A 444 1.84 -20.85 -25.99
CA PRO A 444 1.56 -21.34 -27.33
C PRO A 444 0.12 -21.85 -27.34
N ARG A 445 -0.66 -21.46 -28.35
CA ARG A 445 -1.95 -22.12 -28.64
C ARG A 445 -1.67 -23.60 -28.91
N GLN A 446 -2.08 -24.49 -28.01
CA GLN A 446 -2.26 -25.89 -28.38
C GLN A 446 -3.54 -26.47 -27.79
N ASP A 447 -4.18 -27.23 -28.67
CA ASP A 447 -5.51 -27.83 -28.57
C ASP A 447 -5.66 -28.78 -27.39
N ALA A 448 -6.89 -28.83 -26.89
CA ALA A 448 -7.36 -29.80 -25.92
C ALA A 448 -7.20 -31.22 -26.46
N SER A 449 -6.22 -31.97 -25.96
CA SER A 449 -6.35 -33.41 -25.76
C SER A 449 -5.25 -33.97 -24.87
N GLN A 450 -5.68 -34.68 -23.82
CA GLN A 450 -4.96 -35.67 -23.01
C GLN A 450 -4.09 -35.14 -21.86
N THR A 451 -4.69 -35.10 -20.66
CA THR A 451 -3.98 -35.38 -19.41
C THR A 451 -4.65 -36.60 -18.74
N ASP A 452 -3.79 -37.53 -18.33
CA ASP A 452 -4.06 -38.88 -17.84
C ASP A 452 -4.62 -38.84 -16.41
N PRO A 453 -5.73 -39.55 -16.08
CA PRO A 453 -6.43 -39.35 -14.81
C PRO A 453 -6.01 -40.38 -13.76
N HIS A 454 -4.78 -40.38 -13.24
CA HIS A 454 -4.49 -41.12 -12.00
C HIS A 454 -3.33 -40.55 -11.16
N SER A 455 -3.65 -40.40 -9.87
CA SER A 455 -2.82 -40.26 -8.67
C SER A 455 -1.99 -38.98 -8.48
N LEU A 456 -2.55 -38.06 -7.68
CA LEU A 456 -1.78 -37.37 -6.64
C LEU A 456 -2.46 -37.66 -5.30
N ASP A 457 -1.90 -38.63 -4.58
CA ASP A 457 -2.18 -38.86 -3.16
C ASP A 457 -1.81 -37.58 -2.38
N LEU A 458 -2.83 -36.88 -1.87
CA LEU A 458 -2.75 -35.48 -1.45
C LEU A 458 -2.38 -35.26 0.03
N PHE A 459 -1.87 -36.26 0.75
CA PHE A 459 -1.64 -36.14 2.20
C PHE A 459 -0.44 -36.91 2.80
N ASP A 460 0.58 -37.27 2.02
CA ASP A 460 1.89 -37.57 2.60
C ASP A 460 2.89 -36.49 2.17
N ASP A 461 3.59 -35.92 3.15
CA ASP A 461 4.57 -34.85 3.02
C ASP A 461 4.02 -33.44 2.77
N MET A 462 3.54 -32.80 3.86
CA MET A 462 3.59 -31.33 4.00
C MET A 462 5.06 -30.88 4.18
N GLU A 463 5.90 -31.14 3.18
CA GLU A 463 7.09 -30.33 2.97
C GLU A 463 6.61 -28.92 2.63
N TRP A 464 7.03 -27.95 3.43
CA TRP A 464 6.81 -26.54 3.12
C TRP A 464 7.42 -26.27 1.75
N PRO A 465 6.62 -25.89 0.74
CA PRO A 465 7.17 -25.72 -0.59
C PRO A 465 8.20 -24.58 -0.51
N SER A 466 9.39 -24.81 -1.05
CA SER A 466 10.22 -23.71 -1.55
C SER A 466 9.33 -22.80 -2.43
N PRO A 467 9.58 -21.49 -2.55
CA PRO A 467 8.74 -20.60 -3.36
C PRO A 467 8.57 -21.18 -4.77
N GLY A 468 7.41 -21.78 -4.98
CA GLY A 468 7.14 -22.71 -6.05
C GLY A 468 5.64 -22.86 -6.17
N ILE A 469 5.08 -22.10 -7.12
CA ILE A 469 3.84 -22.22 -7.92
C ILE A 469 2.50 -22.61 -7.24
N ASN A 470 2.48 -23.19 -6.04
CA ASN A 470 1.28 -23.76 -5.40
C ASN A 470 0.76 -22.91 -4.22
N THR A 471 1.34 -21.73 -3.97
CA THR A 471 0.98 -20.84 -2.87
C THR A 471 0.42 -19.51 -3.40
N TRP A 472 -0.43 -18.83 -2.61
CA TRP A 472 -0.96 -17.48 -2.92
C TRP A 472 0.17 -16.46 -3.21
N GLU A 473 1.37 -16.72 -2.69
CA GLU A 473 2.59 -15.95 -2.93
C GLU A 473 2.91 -15.91 -4.43
N SER A 474 2.75 -17.03 -5.16
CA SER A 474 3.01 -17.05 -6.61
C SER A 474 2.06 -16.17 -7.42
N ILE A 475 0.87 -15.85 -6.90
CA ILE A 475 -0.10 -14.96 -7.53
C ILE A 475 0.19 -13.51 -7.17
N LEU A 476 0.54 -13.24 -5.92
CA LEU A 476 0.85 -11.90 -5.43
C LEU A 476 2.20 -11.41 -5.94
N ASP A 477 3.21 -12.30 -5.99
CA ASP A 477 4.51 -12.06 -6.62
C ASP A 477 4.31 -11.66 -8.08
N PHE A 478 3.33 -12.30 -8.70
CA PHE A 478 3.01 -12.13 -10.09
C PHE A 478 2.21 -10.84 -10.41
N ILE A 479 1.29 -10.40 -9.54
CA ILE A 479 0.62 -9.09 -9.67
C ILE A 479 1.62 -7.93 -9.48
N GLY A 480 2.84 -8.21 -8.99
CA GLY A 480 3.80 -7.20 -8.55
C GLY A 480 3.39 -6.56 -7.22
N CYS A 481 2.67 -7.33 -6.38
CA CYS A 481 2.22 -6.90 -5.06
C CYS A 481 3.23 -7.23 -3.96
N THR A 482 4.30 -7.96 -4.27
CA THR A 482 5.36 -8.33 -3.32
C THR A 482 6.62 -7.50 -3.43
N ASP A 483 6.69 -6.58 -4.39
CA ASP A 483 7.83 -5.69 -4.60
C ASP A 483 7.47 -4.25 -4.30
#